data_AF-A0A956K683-F1
#
_entry.id   AF-A0A956K683-F1
#
_cell.length_a   1.000
_cell.length_b   1.000
_cell.length_c   1.000
_cell.angle_alpha   90.00
_cell.angle_beta   90.00
_cell.angle_gamma   90.00
#
_symmetry.space_group_name_H-M   'P 1'
#
loop_
_entity.id
_entity.type
_entity.pdbx_description
1 polymer ?
#
loop_
_entity_poly.entity_id
_entity_poly.type
_entity_poly.pdbx_seq_one_letter_code
_entity_poly.pdbx_strand_id
1 'polypeptide(L)'
;MGETSNERPTAIVFVGVQGAGKSTYFARHYADTHVRLNLDMLRTRHREAVLLHACLSIQQSFVVDATNPTVAGRAKFVAAARAAGFEIVAVVFEVPLALALERNRGRSGRARVPDRAVEGTFAKLEPVTAAEGFDRILRVADEGECGQADGHG
;
A
#
# COMPACT_ATOMS: atom_id res chain seq x y z
N MET A 1 -26.11 -3.69 -23.66
CA MET A 1 -25.82 -2.45 -22.92
C MET A 1 -25.45 -2.87 -21.52
N GLY A 2 -24.14 -2.98 -21.23
CA GLY A 2 -23.67 -3.34 -19.90
C GLY A 2 -23.79 -2.13 -18.99
N GLU A 3 -24.41 -2.32 -17.82
CA GLU A 3 -24.46 -1.34 -16.76
C GLU A 3 -23.03 -0.89 -16.46
N THR A 4 -22.69 0.35 -16.80
CA THR A 4 -21.48 0.99 -16.27
C THR A 4 -21.79 1.28 -14.81
N SER A 5 -21.52 0.31 -13.93
CA SER A 5 -21.32 0.58 -12.51
C SER A 5 -20.31 1.73 -12.45
N ASN A 6 -20.78 2.90 -12.00
CA ASN A 6 -19.99 4.10 -11.85
C ASN A 6 -19.04 3.90 -10.65
N GLU A 7 -18.09 2.98 -10.81
CA GLU A 7 -17.12 2.60 -9.81
C GLU A 7 -16.05 3.70 -9.80
N ARG A 8 -15.94 4.40 -8.67
CA ARG A 8 -14.90 5.41 -8.50
C ARG A 8 -13.55 4.71 -8.58
N PRO A 9 -12.57 5.27 -9.29
CA PRO A 9 -11.24 4.70 -9.31
C PRO A 9 -10.67 4.73 -7.90
N THR A 10 -9.89 3.70 -7.55
CA THR A 10 -9.39 3.52 -6.19
C THR A 10 -7.88 3.70 -6.11
N ALA A 11 -7.45 4.38 -5.07
CA ALA A 11 -6.06 4.62 -4.73
C ALA A 11 -5.74 3.82 -3.46
N ILE A 12 -5.05 2.70 -3.64
CA ILE A 12 -4.71 1.81 -2.54
C ILE A 12 -3.30 2.12 -2.04
N VAL A 13 -3.15 2.35 -0.73
CA VAL A 13 -1.85 2.60 -0.09
C VAL A 13 -1.52 1.43 0.81
N PHE A 14 -0.50 0.66 0.45
CA PHE A 14 -0.01 -0.39 1.33
C PHE A 14 0.87 0.19 2.43
N VAL A 15 0.68 -0.31 3.64
CA VAL A 15 1.42 0.09 4.84
C VAL A 15 1.90 -1.18 5.54
N GLY A 16 3.21 -1.30 5.72
CA GLY A 16 3.78 -2.44 6.43
C GLY A 16 5.23 -2.71 6.05
N VAL A 17 5.91 -3.51 6.85
CA VAL A 17 7.35 -3.78 6.70
C VAL A 17 7.69 -4.67 5.50
N GLN A 18 8.95 -4.64 5.07
CA GLN A 18 9.50 -5.62 4.13
C GLN A 18 9.31 -7.03 4.72
N GLY A 19 8.96 -8.01 3.89
CA GLY A 19 8.60 -9.34 4.39
C GLY A 19 7.12 -9.53 4.73
N ALA A 20 6.31 -8.47 4.84
CA ALA A 20 4.92 -8.56 5.29
C ALA A 20 3.89 -9.10 4.27
N GLY A 21 4.30 -9.61 3.10
CA GLY A 21 3.38 -10.21 2.12
C GLY A 21 2.68 -9.26 1.14
N LYS A 22 2.93 -7.94 1.20
CA LYS A 22 2.38 -6.92 0.27
C LYS A 22 2.36 -7.32 -1.21
N SER A 23 3.52 -7.74 -1.76
CA SER A 23 3.61 -8.15 -3.17
C SER A 23 2.70 -9.32 -3.51
N THR A 24 2.54 -10.29 -2.60
CA THR A 24 1.66 -11.44 -2.76
C THR A 24 0.21 -11.01 -2.73
N TYR A 25 -0.15 -10.12 -1.80
CA TYR A 25 -1.49 -9.55 -1.72
C TYR A 25 -1.84 -8.74 -2.98
N PHE A 26 -0.90 -7.94 -3.50
CA PHE A 26 -1.08 -7.27 -4.79
C PHE A 26 -1.37 -8.26 -5.92
N ALA A 27 -0.54 -9.31 -6.03
CA ALA A 27 -0.68 -10.30 -7.09
C ALA A 27 -2.04 -11.03 -7.05
N ARG A 28 -2.58 -11.27 -5.85
CA ARG A 28 -3.87 -11.97 -5.66
C ARG A 28 -5.09 -11.07 -5.85
N HIS A 29 -5.02 -9.80 -5.47
CA HIS A 29 -6.20 -8.93 -5.39
C HIS A 29 -6.25 -7.82 -6.44
N TYR A 30 -5.11 -7.38 -6.97
CA TYR A 30 -5.02 -6.14 -7.74
C TYR A 30 -4.24 -6.25 -9.05
N ALA A 31 -3.68 -7.41 -9.38
CA ALA A 31 -2.84 -7.60 -10.56
C ALA A 31 -3.53 -7.25 -11.88
N ASP A 32 -4.81 -7.59 -12.01
CA ASP A 32 -5.59 -7.40 -13.23
C ASP A 32 -6.36 -6.07 -13.26
N THR A 33 -6.40 -5.35 -12.14
CA THR A 33 -7.29 -4.18 -11.96
C THR A 33 -6.56 -2.89 -11.65
N HIS A 34 -5.34 -2.94 -11.09
CA HIS A 34 -4.62 -1.75 -10.64
C HIS A 34 -3.20 -1.68 -11.18
N VAL A 35 -2.74 -0.46 -11.43
CA VAL A 35 -1.33 -0.18 -11.72
C VAL A 35 -0.52 -0.23 -10.43
N ARG A 36 0.56 -1.01 -10.42
CA ARG A 36 1.48 -1.10 -9.28
C ARG A 36 2.53 0.01 -9.31
N LEU A 37 2.44 0.93 -8.36
CA LEU A 37 3.48 1.92 -8.06
C LEU A 37 4.47 1.33 -7.05
N ASN A 38 5.56 0.72 -7.53
CA ASN A 38 6.63 0.18 -6.69
C ASN A 38 7.96 0.92 -6.95
N LEU A 39 8.52 1.52 -5.90
CA LEU A 39 9.81 2.24 -5.93
C LEU A 39 10.98 1.36 -6.38
N ASP A 40 10.99 0.06 -6.06
CA ASP A 40 12.04 -0.87 -6.46
C ASP A 40 12.10 -1.04 -7.99
N MET A 41 10.95 -0.93 -8.66
CA MET A 41 10.83 -0.98 -10.12
C MET A 41 11.09 0.38 -10.76
N LEU A 42 10.63 1.46 -10.12
CA LEU A 42 10.66 2.82 -10.66
C LEU A 42 12.03 3.50 -10.51
N ARG A 43 12.91 3.01 -9.61
CA ARG A 43 14.30 3.44 -9.37
C ARG A 43 14.49 4.88 -8.89
N THR A 44 13.61 5.82 -9.24
CA THR A 44 13.68 7.24 -8.85
C THR A 44 12.31 7.75 -8.40
N ARG A 45 12.30 8.69 -7.45
CA ARG A 45 11.08 9.39 -7.00
C ARG A 45 10.40 10.18 -8.11
N HIS A 46 11.18 10.65 -9.10
CA HIS A 46 10.63 11.34 -10.26
C HIS A 46 9.74 10.41 -11.10
N ARG A 47 10.19 9.17 -11.35
CA ARG A 47 9.38 8.18 -12.09
C ARG A 47 8.11 7.78 -11.34
N GLU A 48 8.18 7.66 -10.02
CA GLU A 48 6.99 7.47 -9.17
C GLU A 48 5.99 8.63 -9.35
N ALA A 49 6.46 9.88 -9.29
CA ALA A 49 5.60 11.03 -9.47
C ALA A 49 4.97 11.08 -10.87
N VAL A 50 5.74 10.77 -11.92
CA VAL A 50 5.23 10.74 -13.30
C VAL A 50 4.16 9.66 -13.48
N LEU A 51 4.39 8.45 -12.99
CA LEU A 51 3.43 7.35 -13.12
C LEU A 51 2.18 7.61 -12.28
N LEU A 52 2.34 8.14 -11.06
CA LEU A 52 1.22 8.60 -10.23
C LEU A 52 0.38 9.64 -10.98
N HIS A 53 1.01 10.68 -11.53
CA HIS A 53 0.30 11.71 -12.28
C HIS A 53 -0.43 11.14 -13.49
N ALA A 54 0.19 10.20 -14.21
CA ALA A 54 -0.45 9.51 -15.32
C ALA A 54 -1.71 8.77 -14.87
N CYS A 55 -1.62 7.96 -13.80
CA CYS A 55 -2.77 7.25 -13.22
C CYS A 55 -3.90 8.21 -12.82
N LEU A 56 -3.56 9.32 -12.14
CA LEU A 56 -4.55 10.32 -11.72
C LEU A 56 -5.23 10.98 -12.93
N SER A 57 -4.46 11.28 -13.98
CA SER A 57 -4.97 11.96 -15.18
C SER A 57 -5.89 11.09 -16.01
N ILE A 58 -5.63 9.78 -16.07
CA ILE A 58 -6.46 8.83 -16.83
C ILE A 58 -7.50 8.13 -15.95
N GLN A 59 -7.63 8.51 -14.67
CA GLN A 59 -8.54 7.89 -13.70
C GLN A 59 -8.32 6.37 -13.57
N GLN A 60 -7.06 5.92 -13.65
CA GLN A 60 -6.69 4.52 -13.52
C GLN A 60 -6.41 4.19 -12.06
N SER A 61 -7.08 3.16 -11.54
CA SER A 61 -6.87 2.65 -10.19
C SER A 61 -5.43 2.18 -9.99
N PHE A 62 -4.85 2.46 -8.83
CA PHE A 62 -3.44 2.18 -8.56
C PHE A 62 -3.19 1.71 -7.13
N VAL A 63 -2.11 0.96 -6.95
CA VAL A 63 -1.61 0.52 -5.64
C VAL A 63 -0.21 1.07 -5.42
N VAL A 64 -0.03 1.82 -4.34
CA VAL A 64 1.28 2.22 -3.83
C VAL A 64 1.86 1.07 -3.01
N ASP A 65 2.63 0.22 -3.67
CA ASP A 65 3.33 -0.91 -3.05
C ASP A 65 4.73 -0.49 -2.60
N ALA A 66 4.73 0.30 -1.52
CA ALA A 66 5.91 0.68 -0.77
C ALA A 66 5.69 0.34 0.72
N THR A 67 6.72 0.53 1.56
CA THR A 67 6.56 0.28 3.00
C THR A 67 5.79 1.36 3.73
N ASN A 68 5.76 2.59 3.18
CA ASN A 68 5.03 3.77 3.66
C ASN A 68 4.91 3.88 5.19
N PRO A 69 6.03 3.84 5.94
CA PRO A 69 5.98 3.70 7.39
C PRO A 69 5.42 4.94 8.08
N THR A 70 5.57 6.14 7.49
CA THR A 70 5.18 7.40 8.12
C THR A 70 3.94 8.05 7.52
N VAL A 71 3.20 8.79 8.33
CA VAL A 71 2.05 9.62 7.95
C VAL A 71 2.45 10.61 6.85
N ALA A 72 3.59 11.30 7.01
CA ALA A 72 4.09 12.23 6.01
C ALA A 72 4.39 11.55 4.66
N GLY A 73 4.83 10.28 4.68
CA GLY A 73 5.05 9.49 3.49
C GLY A 73 3.76 9.14 2.75
N ARG A 74 2.66 8.91 3.50
CA ARG A 74 1.33 8.59 2.98
C ARG A 74 0.57 9.82 2.51
N ALA A 75 0.73 10.94 3.22
CA ALA A 75 0.01 12.20 2.96
C ALA A 75 0.11 12.68 1.51
N LYS A 76 1.27 12.53 0.86
CA LYS A 76 1.45 12.93 -0.55
C LYS A 76 0.53 12.15 -1.51
N PHE A 77 0.29 10.87 -1.25
CA PHE A 77 -0.56 10.03 -2.07
C PHE A 77 -2.03 10.30 -1.79
N VAL A 78 -2.38 10.42 -0.50
CA VAL A 78 -3.74 10.72 -0.08
C VAL A 78 -4.20 12.07 -0.63
N ALA A 79 -3.37 13.12 -0.51
CA ALA A 79 -3.68 14.45 -1.04
C ALA A 79 -3.88 14.43 -2.56
N ALA A 80 -3.00 13.76 -3.30
CA ALA A 80 -3.07 13.68 -4.76
C ALA A 80 -4.29 12.89 -5.24
N ALA A 81 -4.57 11.73 -4.63
CA ALA A 81 -5.73 10.89 -4.94
C ALA A 81 -7.05 11.62 -4.62
N ARG A 82 -7.12 12.28 -3.46
CA ARG A 82 -8.29 13.06 -3.03
C ARG A 82 -8.60 14.19 -4.01
N ALA A 83 -7.57 14.93 -4.43
CA ALA A 83 -7.72 16.01 -5.39
C ALA A 83 -8.23 15.51 -6.76
N ALA A 84 -7.90 14.28 -7.12
CA ALA A 84 -8.33 13.64 -8.37
C ALA A 84 -9.66 12.88 -8.27
N GLY A 85 -10.33 12.87 -7.11
CA GLY A 85 -11.64 12.25 -6.92
C GLY A 85 -11.64 10.74 -6.71
N PHE A 86 -10.49 10.14 -6.36
CA PHE A 86 -10.38 8.70 -6.10
C PHE A 86 -10.94 8.34 -4.73
N GLU A 87 -11.42 7.10 -4.58
CA GLU A 87 -11.62 6.48 -3.27
C GLU A 87 -10.26 6.00 -2.74
N ILE A 88 -9.93 6.34 -1.49
CA ILE A 88 -8.60 6.15 -0.92
C ILE A 88 -8.66 5.08 0.15
N VAL A 89 -7.94 3.98 -0.06
CA VAL A 89 -7.97 2.82 0.83
C VAL A 89 -6.57 2.55 1.37
N ALA A 90 -6.42 2.47 2.69
CA ALA A 90 -5.20 1.95 3.31
C ALA A 90 -5.30 0.43 3.49
N VAL A 91 -4.25 -0.31 3.13
CA VAL A 91 -4.12 -1.74 3.49
C VAL A 91 -2.92 -1.89 4.42
N VAL A 92 -3.20 -2.20 5.68
CA VAL A 92 -2.23 -2.30 6.77
C VAL A 92 -1.87 -3.76 7.00
N PHE A 93 -0.61 -4.10 6.78
CA PHE A 93 -0.07 -5.44 6.98
C PHE A 93 0.56 -5.52 8.37
N GLU A 94 -0.19 -6.04 9.33
CA GLU A 94 0.21 -6.14 10.74
C GLU A 94 0.93 -7.47 10.97
N VAL A 95 2.16 -7.56 10.48
CA VAL A 95 3.01 -8.75 10.63
C VAL A 95 4.02 -8.54 11.75
N PRO A 96 4.16 -9.47 12.72
CA PRO A 96 5.17 -9.38 13.76
C PRO A 96 6.58 -9.24 13.15
N LEU A 97 7.42 -8.40 13.77
CA LEU A 97 8.79 -8.16 13.29
C LEU A 97 9.59 -9.45 13.11
N ALA A 98 9.47 -10.40 14.04
CA ALA A 98 10.14 -11.69 13.98
C ALA A 98 9.78 -12.46 12.69
N LEU A 99 8.50 -12.51 12.34
CA LEU A 99 8.00 -13.17 11.14
C LEU A 99 8.40 -12.42 9.86
N ALA A 100 8.37 -11.08 9.89
CA ALA A 100 8.85 -10.26 8.78
C ALA A 100 10.35 -10.47 8.51
N LEU A 101 11.17 -10.59 9.55
CA LEU A 101 12.60 -10.89 9.47
C LEU A 101 12.85 -12.30 8.92
N GLU A 102 12.13 -13.30 9.42
CA GLU A 102 12.21 -14.67 8.91
C GLU A 102 11.90 -14.73 7.40
N ARG A 103 10.80 -14.11 6.98
CA ARG A 103 10.42 -14.00 5.58
C ARG A 103 11.42 -13.22 4.75
N ASN A 104 12.03 -12.17 5.31
CA ASN A 104 13.07 -11.41 4.64
C ASN A 104 14.36 -12.23 4.45
N ARG A 105 14.72 -13.05 5.45
CA ARG A 105 15.89 -13.96 5.38
C ARG A 105 15.71 -15.05 4.32
N GLY A 106 14.48 -15.52 4.11
CA GLY A 106 14.14 -16.47 3.05
C GLY A 106 14.15 -15.89 1.63
N ARG A 107 14.28 -14.56 1.45
CA ARG A 107 14.36 -13.93 0.13
C ARG A 107 15.77 -13.99 -0.45
N SER A 108 15.86 -13.89 -1.77
CA SER A 108 17.11 -13.87 -2.52
C SER A 108 17.27 -12.57 -3.33
N GLY A 109 18.52 -12.26 -3.69
CA GLY A 109 18.85 -11.10 -4.52
C GLY A 109 18.44 -9.76 -3.89
N ARG A 110 17.93 -8.85 -4.71
CA ARG A 110 17.53 -7.49 -4.28
C ARG A 110 16.31 -7.47 -3.35
N ALA A 111 15.55 -8.56 -3.27
CA ALA A 111 14.39 -8.66 -2.39
C ALA A 111 14.78 -8.93 -0.92
N ARG A 112 16.02 -9.39 -0.67
CA ARG A 112 16.58 -9.56 0.67
C ARG A 112 17.25 -8.25 1.10
N VAL A 113 16.65 -7.57 2.05
CA VAL A 113 17.24 -6.37 2.66
C VAL A 113 17.98 -6.72 3.95
N PRO A 114 18.94 -5.91 4.43
CA PRO A 114 19.55 -6.13 5.73
C PRO A 114 18.50 -6.11 6.85
N ASP A 115 18.63 -6.98 7.85
CA ASP A 115 17.68 -7.07 8.99
C ASP A 115 17.47 -5.70 9.66
N ARG A 116 18.54 -4.92 9.84
CA ARG A 116 18.49 -3.53 10.37
C ARG A 116 17.58 -2.59 9.56
N ALA A 117 17.42 -2.82 8.26
CA ALA A 117 16.52 -2.02 7.43
C ALA A 117 15.05 -2.38 7.69
N VAL A 118 14.76 -3.66 7.95
CA VAL A 118 13.42 -4.13 8.36
C VAL A 118 13.08 -3.58 9.74
N GLU A 119 14.00 -3.73 10.70
CA GLU A 119 13.87 -3.18 12.06
C GLU A 119 13.68 -1.66 12.04
N GLY A 120 14.49 -0.94 11.27
CA GLY A 120 14.37 0.51 11.13
C GLY A 120 13.07 0.95 10.46
N THR A 121 12.47 0.13 9.60
CA THR A 121 11.15 0.39 9.01
C THR A 121 10.05 0.11 10.03
N PHE A 122 10.17 -0.98 10.80
CA PHE A 122 9.23 -1.35 11.86
C PHE A 122 9.19 -0.29 12.96
N ALA A 123 10.34 0.21 13.39
CA ALA A 123 10.44 1.25 14.42
C ALA A 123 9.85 2.61 13.97
N LYS A 124 9.80 2.86 12.66
CA LYS A 124 9.22 4.08 12.06
C LYS A 124 7.74 3.91 11.67
N LEU A 125 7.18 2.73 11.88
CA LEU A 125 5.82 2.41 11.46
C LEU A 125 4.84 3.17 12.37
N GLU A 126 4.26 4.23 11.83
CA GLU A 126 3.21 5.01 12.49
C GLU A 126 1.85 4.38 12.23
N PRO A 127 0.96 4.31 13.24
CA PRO A 127 -0.36 3.73 13.08
C PRO A 127 -1.13 4.49 11.99
N VAL A 128 -1.85 3.74 11.15
CA VAL A 128 -2.72 4.33 10.15
C VAL A 128 -4.00 4.78 10.82
N THR A 129 -4.38 6.04 10.62
CA THR A 129 -5.58 6.61 11.21
C THR A 129 -6.49 7.21 10.14
N ALA A 130 -7.79 7.24 10.41
CA ALA A 130 -8.77 7.86 9.50
C ALA A 130 -8.51 9.37 9.30
N ALA A 131 -7.87 10.03 10.27
CA ALA A 131 -7.49 11.44 10.21
C ALA A 131 -6.53 11.76 9.04
N GLU A 132 -5.85 10.77 8.49
CA GLU A 132 -5.00 10.94 7.32
C GLU A 132 -5.78 11.19 6.03
N GLY A 133 -7.10 10.92 6.02
CA GLY A 133 -7.98 11.12 4.87
C GLY A 133 -8.22 9.87 4.04
N PHE A 134 -8.07 8.68 4.63
CA PHE A 134 -8.50 7.41 4.04
C PHE A 134 -10.02 7.25 4.17
N ASP A 135 -10.67 6.83 3.09
CA ASP A 135 -12.08 6.48 3.10
C ASP A 135 -12.30 5.10 3.77
N ARG A 136 -11.32 4.20 3.60
CA ARG A 136 -11.35 2.84 4.20
C ARG A 136 -9.96 2.42 4.66
N ILE A 137 -9.92 1.69 5.78
CA ILE A 137 -8.69 1.08 6.31
C ILE A 137 -8.92 -0.41 6.46
N LEU A 138 -8.18 -1.21 5.70
CA LEU A 138 -8.21 -2.67 5.73
C LEU A 138 -6.99 -3.17 6.50
N ARG A 139 -7.18 -4.05 7.47
CA ARG A 139 -6.10 -4.68 8.23
C ARG A 139 -5.95 -6.12 7.78
N VAL A 140 -4.73 -6.51 7.44
CA VAL A 140 -4.37 -7.86 7.01
C VAL A 140 -3.41 -8.43 8.05
N ALA A 141 -3.92 -9.37 8.85
CA ALA A 141 -3.10 -10.26 9.65
C ALA A 141 -2.67 -11.47 8.78
N ASP A 142 -1.64 -12.18 9.22
CA ASP A 142 -1.00 -13.24 8.43
C ASP A 142 -1.98 -14.29 7.87
N GLU A 143 -1.75 -14.73 6.63
CA GLU A 143 -2.63 -15.55 5.76
C GLU A 143 -3.90 -16.13 6.43
N GLY A 144 -4.97 -15.34 6.51
CA GLY A 144 -6.28 -15.84 6.93
C GLY A 144 -7.19 -14.77 7.51
N GLU A 145 -8.04 -14.23 6.64
CA GLU A 145 -9.31 -13.60 6.98
C GLU A 145 -9.35 -12.20 7.62
N CYS A 146 -10.44 -11.55 7.22
CA CYS A 146 -10.86 -10.18 7.42
C CYS A 146 -11.15 -9.88 8.91
N GLY A 147 -10.41 -8.97 9.51
CA GLY A 147 -10.86 -8.25 10.69
C GLY A 147 -11.60 -6.98 10.27
N GLN A 148 -12.92 -7.05 10.11
CA GLN A 148 -13.77 -5.86 10.07
C GLN A 148 -13.65 -5.16 11.44
N ALA A 149 -13.03 -3.98 11.46
CA ALA A 149 -13.19 -3.07 12.59
C ALA A 149 -14.39 -2.17 12.27
N ASP A 150 -15.59 -2.67 12.60
CA ASP A 150 -16.76 -1.82 12.75
C ASP A 150 -16.49 -0.85 13.91
N GLY A 151 -16.68 0.44 13.63
CA GLY A 151 -16.54 1.51 14.61
C GLY A 151 -17.40 2.69 14.21
N HIS A 152 -18.71 2.47 14.09
CA HIS A 152 -19.69 3.56 14.22
C HIS A 152 -19.73 3.99 15.69
N GLY A 153 -19.46 5.27 15.92
CA GLY A 153 -19.70 5.98 17.18
C GLY A 153 -20.06 7.43 16.85
#